data_AF-A0A7D5BL67-F1
#
_entry.id   AF-A0A7D5BL67-F1
#
_cell.length_a   1.000
_cell.length_b   1.000
_cell.length_c   1.000
_cell.angle_alpha   90.00
_cell.angle_beta   90.00
_cell.angle_gamma   90.00
#
_symmetry.space_group_name_H-M   'P 1'
#
loop_
_entity.id
_entity.type
_entity.pdbx_description
1 polymer ?
#
loop_
_entity_poly.entity_id
_entity_poly.type
_entity_poly.pdbx_seq_one_letter_code
_entity_poly.pdbx_strand_id
1 'polypeptide(L)' 'MQGNLSAWLVKHALIHRSLGFDYQGIETLQIKPGDWHSIAVIL' A
#
# COMPACT_ATOMS: atom_id res chain seq x y z
N MET A 1 -6.61 -8.65 -8.26
CA MET A 1 -7.45 -8.23 -7.11
C MET A 1 -6.69 -7.17 -6.37
N GLN A 2 -7.25 -5.97 -6.17
CA GLN A 2 -6.67 -4.92 -5.32
C GLN A 2 -7.33 -5.02 -3.94
N GLY A 3 -6.55 -5.00 -2.87
CA GLY A 3 -7.07 -4.98 -1.52
C GLY A 3 -7.55 -3.59 -1.12
N ASN A 4 -8.17 -3.52 0.07
CA ASN A 4 -8.77 -2.29 0.58
C ASN A 4 -7.73 -1.17 0.76
N LEU A 5 -6.48 -1.50 1.10
CA LEU A 5 -5.42 -0.52 1.29
C LEU A 5 -4.94 0.03 -0.06
N SER A 6 -4.74 -0.83 -1.06
CA SER A 6 -4.42 -0.38 -2.42
C SER A 6 -5.50 0.57 -2.97
N ALA A 7 -6.78 0.22 -2.81
CA ALA A 7 -7.89 1.07 -3.24
C ALA A 7 -7.90 2.44 -2.52
N TRP A 8 -7.62 2.46 -1.21
CA TRP A 8 -7.51 3.70 -0.44
C TRP A 8 -6.35 4.57 -0.94
N LEU A 9 -5.17 3.99 -1.18
CA LEU A 9 -4.02 4.73 -1.70
C LEU A 9 -4.26 5.31 -3.09
N VAL A 10 -4.94 4.58 -3.98
CA VAL A 10 -5.36 5.11 -5.30
C VAL A 10 -6.27 6.33 -5.12
N LYS A 11 -7.26 6.26 -4.21
CA LYS A 11 -8.18 7.37 -3.92
C LYS A 11 -7.45 8.64 -3.46
N HIS A 12 -6.35 8.47 -2.75
CA HIS A 12 -5.51 9.57 -2.25
C HIS A 12 -4.35 9.93 -3.19
N ALA A 13 -4.34 9.43 -4.43
CA ALA A 13 -3.30 9.64 -5.44
C ALA A 13 -1.88 9.28 -4.96
N LEU A 14 -1.78 8.33 -4.03
CA LEU A 14 -0.51 7.83 -3.51
C LEU A 14 0.01 6.72 -4.41
N ILE A 15 1.17 6.97 -5.01
CA ILE A 15 1.82 6.03 -5.92
C ILE A 15 2.32 4.83 -5.12
N HIS A 16 1.85 3.66 -5.49
CA HIS A 16 2.26 2.39 -4.91
C HIS A 16 2.16 1.28 -5.97
N ARG A 17 2.80 0.16 -5.67
CA ARG A 17 2.68 -1.08 -6.44
C ARG A 17 2.17 -2.18 -5.53
N SER A 18 1.00 -2.73 -5.83
CA SER A 18 0.53 -3.94 -5.15
C SER A 18 1.39 -5.14 -5.55
N LEU A 19 1.84 -5.90 -4.55
CA LEU A 19 2.63 -7.13 -4.72
C LEU A 19 1.78 -8.39 -4.52
N GLY A 20 0.49 -8.24 -4.20
CA GLY A 20 -0.42 -9.33 -3.88
C GLY A 20 -0.62 -9.50 -2.38
N PHE A 21 -1.01 -10.70 -1.97
CA PHE A 21 -1.26 -11.05 -0.58
C PHE A 21 -0.19 -12.01 -0.09
N ASP A 22 0.20 -11.90 1.18
CA ASP A 22 1.06 -12.88 1.83
C ASP A 22 0.28 -14.18 2.15
N TYR A 23 0.96 -15.15 2.79
CA TYR A 23 0.36 -16.44 3.16
C TYR A 23 -0.74 -16.33 4.23
N GLN A 24 -0.84 -15.19 4.91
CA GLN A 24 -1.88 -14.89 5.90
C GLN A 24 -3.05 -14.11 5.29
N GLY A 25 -2.99 -13.79 4.00
CA GLY A 25 -4.01 -12.97 3.33
C GLY A 25 -3.86 -11.46 3.60
N ILE A 26 -2.68 -11.00 4.01
CA ILE A 26 -2.38 -9.58 4.24
C ILE A 26 -1.87 -8.97 2.94
N GLU A 27 -2.44 -7.83 2.54
CA GLU A 27 -2.03 -7.12 1.33
C GLU A 27 -0.61 -6.56 1.48
N THR A 28 0.27 -6.90 0.55
CA THR A 28 1.66 -6.44 0.49
C THR A 28 1.80 -5.38 -0.60
N LEU A 29 2.38 -4.23 -0.25
CA LEU A 29 2.55 -3.09 -1.13
C LEU A 29 4.01 -2.65 -1.17
N GLN A 30 4.47 -2.20 -2.33
CA GLN A 30 5.75 -1.52 -2.49
C GLN A 30 5.49 -0.02 -2.71
N ILE A 31 6.17 0.80 -1.91
CA ILE A 31 6.12 2.26 -1.97
C ILE A 31 7.56 2.79 -2.12
N LYS A 32 7.74 3.86 -2.90
CA LYS A 32 9.04 4.50 -3.03
C LYS A 32 9.45 5.15 -1.71
N PRO A 33 10.73 5.10 -1.29
CA PRO A 33 11.17 5.72 -0.04
C PRO A 33 10.77 7.19 0.14
N GLY A 34 10.72 7.98 -0.93
CA GLY A 34 10.29 9.39 -0.88
C GLY A 34 8.82 9.59 -0.48
N ASP A 35 7.97 8.61 -0.77
CA ASP A 35 6.53 8.66 -0.52
C ASP A 35 6.14 8.07 0.85
N TRP A 36 7.12 7.59 1.63
CA TRP A 36 6.88 6.99 2.95
C TRP A 36 6.23 7.97 3.93
N HIS A 37 6.56 9.27 3.88
CA HIS A 37 6.00 10.28 4.77
C HIS A 37 4.48 10.47 4.60
N SER A 38 3.95 10.09 3.44
CA SER A 38 2.53 10.21 3.11
C SER A 38 1.70 9.03 3.60
N ILE A 39 2.36 7.97 4.07
CA ILE A 39 1.72 6.80 4.67
C ILE A 39 2.05 6.84 6.15
N ALA A 40 1.02 6.99 6.98
CA ALA A 40 1.21 6.99 8.42
C ALA A 40 1.87 5.66 8.84
N VAL A 41 3.16 5.71 9.19
CA VAL A 41 3.87 4.59 9.83
C VAL A 41 3.46 4.61 11.29
N ILE A 42 2.52 3.73 11.66
CA ILE A 42 2.29 3.40 13.07
C ILE A 42 3.24 2.24 13.40
N LEU A 43 4.20 2.52 14.28
CA LEU A 43 5.12 1.53 14.86
C LEU A 43 4.44 0.74 15.98
#